data_AF-A0A7Y4YBV3-F1
#
_entry.id   AF-A0A7Y4YBV3-F1
#
_cell.length_a   1.000
_cell.length_b   1.000
_cell.length_c   1.000
_cell.angle_alpha   90.00
_cell.angle_beta   90.00
_cell.angle_gamma   90.00
#
_symmetry.space_group_name_H-M   'P 1'
#
loop_
_entity.id
_entity.type
_entity.pdbx_description
1 polymer ?
#
loop_
_entity_poly.entity_id
_entity_poly.type
_entity_poly.pdbx_seq_one_letter_code
_entity_poly.pdbx_strand_id
1 'polypeptide(L)'
;MVKYFFCAFLLAGSLFSCAQSNVIVKKVHSFYIERSAGNIAVDKNGNELQPATDTVIQVYVESFAKNIIWDTAWIGTKSYLIITQAITQGVVEAGVQKEGGKRAVIEGGKGIYVWQLYLQPLNNTADNKNKIKAKEKEILLKGKYKGMVFLQKAGKPVQLETIPSV
;
A
#
# COMPACT_ATOMS: atom_id res chain seq x y z
N MET A 1 -12.58 -18.83 51.08
CA MET A 1 -11.53 -19.41 50.23
C MET A 1 -12.01 -19.61 48.78
N VAL A 2 -12.65 -18.62 48.12
CA VAL A 2 -13.06 -18.70 46.69
C VAL A 2 -13.27 -17.27 46.14
N LYS A 3 -12.24 -16.42 46.06
CA LYS A 3 -12.39 -15.05 45.52
C LYS A 3 -11.34 -14.62 44.48
N TYR A 4 -10.29 -15.41 44.26
CA TYR A 4 -9.18 -15.01 43.37
C TYR A 4 -9.18 -15.72 42.01
N PHE A 5 -10.14 -16.60 41.72
CA PHE A 5 -10.11 -17.40 40.49
C PHE A 5 -10.78 -16.72 39.28
N PHE A 6 -11.43 -15.56 39.47
CA PHE A 6 -12.22 -14.93 38.40
C PHE A 6 -11.50 -13.81 37.63
N CYS A 7 -10.30 -13.38 38.07
CA CYS A 7 -9.54 -12.33 37.40
C CYS A 7 -8.57 -12.83 36.30
N ALA A 8 -8.30 -14.14 36.24
CA ALA A 8 -7.32 -14.67 35.29
C ALA A 8 -7.87 -14.83 33.85
N PHE A 9 -9.19 -14.87 33.65
CA PHE A 9 -9.79 -15.15 32.34
C PHE A 9 -9.94 -13.89 31.45
N LEU A 10 -9.91 -12.69 32.05
CA LEU A 10 -10.08 -11.42 31.32
C LEU A 10 -8.79 -10.87 30.71
N LEU A 11 -7.60 -11.38 31.09
CA LEU A 11 -6.32 -10.96 30.51
C LEU A 11 -5.91 -11.74 29.25
N ALA A 12 -6.58 -12.84 28.92
CA ALA A 12 -6.20 -13.69 27.77
C ALA A 12 -6.80 -13.22 26.43
N GLY A 13 -7.73 -12.26 26.43
CA GLY A 13 -8.46 -11.84 25.23
C GLY A 13 -7.76 -10.81 24.32
N SER A 14 -6.71 -10.13 24.79
CA SER A 14 -6.14 -8.97 24.08
C SER A 14 -4.94 -9.27 23.17
N LEU A 15 -4.46 -10.53 23.11
CA LEU A 15 -3.22 -10.87 22.38
C LEU A 15 -3.43 -11.37 20.94
N PHE A 16 -4.67 -11.56 20.47
CA PHE A 16 -4.92 -12.19 19.17
C PHE A 16 -5.08 -11.22 17.98
N SER A 17 -4.99 -9.91 18.18
CA SER A 17 -5.30 -8.94 17.10
C SER A 17 -4.23 -8.85 16.00
N CYS A 18 -2.98 -9.24 16.26
CA CYS A 18 -1.89 -9.07 15.29
C CYS A 18 -1.69 -10.28 14.34
N ALA A 19 -2.26 -11.45 14.65
CA ALA A 19 -2.06 -12.66 13.84
C ALA A 19 -3.02 -12.77 12.64
N GLN A 20 -4.11 -11.99 12.63
CA GLN A 20 -5.19 -12.15 11.66
C GLN A 20 -4.85 -11.64 10.24
N SER A 21 -3.93 -10.68 10.10
CA SER A 21 -3.58 -10.12 8.78
C SER A 21 -2.96 -11.17 7.84
N ASN A 22 -2.11 -12.05 8.38
CA ASN A 22 -1.43 -13.11 7.62
C ASN A 22 -2.36 -14.21 7.13
N VAL A 23 -3.56 -14.33 7.71
CA VAL A 23 -4.58 -15.30 7.28
C VAL A 23 -5.40 -14.76 6.10
N ILE A 24 -5.47 -13.42 5.96
CA ILE A 24 -6.26 -12.75 4.92
C ILE A 24 -5.39 -12.42 3.72
N VAL A 25 -4.20 -11.88 3.97
CA VAL A 25 -3.24 -11.43 2.94
C VAL A 25 -2.15 -12.47 2.80
N LYS A 26 -1.97 -12.96 1.56
CA LYS A 26 -0.92 -13.91 1.21
C LYS A 26 0.40 -13.19 0.96
N LYS A 27 0.39 -12.15 0.13
CA LYS A 27 1.58 -11.43 -0.31
C LYS A 27 1.25 -10.02 -0.74
N VAL A 28 2.20 -9.10 -0.55
CA VAL A 28 2.08 -7.72 -1.00
C VAL A 28 3.30 -7.36 -1.83
N HIS A 29 3.07 -6.76 -2.99
CA HIS A 29 4.10 -6.27 -3.89
C HIS A 29 3.92 -4.76 -4.05
N SER A 30 4.96 -4.00 -3.80
CA SER A 30 4.90 -2.54 -3.84
C SER A 30 5.83 -2.01 -4.93
N PHE A 31 5.32 -1.10 -5.74
CA PHE A 31 6.05 -0.49 -6.85
C PHE A 31 5.81 1.01 -6.90
N TYR A 32 6.72 1.73 -7.55
CA TYR A 32 6.52 3.14 -7.88
C TYR A 32 7.09 3.48 -9.26
N ILE A 33 6.49 4.49 -9.89
CA ILE A 33 6.91 5.06 -11.17
C ILE A 33 7.14 6.54 -10.93
N GLU A 34 8.31 7.04 -11.35
CA GLU A 34 8.63 8.47 -11.35
C GLU A 34 8.46 9.02 -12.77
N ARG A 35 7.68 10.08 -12.89
CA ARG A 35 7.46 10.79 -14.15
C ARG A 35 8.06 12.18 -14.03
N SER A 36 8.97 12.49 -14.94
CA SER A 36 9.48 13.85 -15.12
C SER A 36 8.66 14.53 -16.20
N ALA A 37 8.28 15.78 -15.98
CA ALA A 37 7.68 16.60 -17.03
C ALA A 37 8.70 16.76 -18.18
N GLY A 38 8.28 16.51 -19.42
CA GLY A 38 9.14 16.62 -20.60
C GLY A 38 9.50 18.06 -20.96
N ASN A 39 8.70 19.03 -20.52
CA ASN A 39 8.99 20.46 -20.69
C ASN A 39 9.61 21.01 -19.40
N ILE A 40 10.74 21.71 -19.54
CA ILE A 40 11.34 22.49 -18.45
C ILE A 40 10.45 23.71 -18.26
N ALA A 41 9.72 23.76 -17.14
CA ALA A 41 8.97 24.97 -16.78
C ALA A 41 9.98 26.07 -16.45
N VAL A 42 9.78 27.28 -16.98
CA VAL A 42 10.61 28.44 -16.67
C VAL A 42 9.82 29.47 -15.86
N ASP A 43 10.51 30.20 -14.99
CA ASP A 43 9.93 31.35 -14.30
C ASP A 43 9.72 32.54 -15.27
N LYS A 44 9.16 33.63 -14.75
CA LYS A 44 8.93 34.87 -15.52
C LYS A 44 10.22 35.53 -16.06
N ASN A 45 11.39 35.13 -15.59
CA ASN A 45 12.69 35.64 -16.00
C ASN A 45 13.43 34.65 -16.93
N GLY A 46 12.82 33.51 -17.28
CA GLY A 46 13.45 32.47 -18.10
C GLY A 46 14.35 31.50 -17.33
N ASN A 47 14.36 31.54 -15.99
CA ASN A 47 15.11 30.56 -15.20
C ASN A 47 14.33 29.26 -15.10
N GLU A 48 15.03 28.13 -15.23
CA GLU A 48 14.43 26.81 -15.06
C GLU A 48 13.87 26.63 -13.65
N LEU A 49 12.59 26.28 -13.56
CA LEU A 49 12.00 25.79 -12.32
C LEU A 49 12.43 24.34 -12.14
N GLN A 50 12.69 23.93 -10.89
CA GLN A 50 12.96 22.52 -10.61
C GLN A 50 11.79 21.67 -11.13
N PRO A 51 12.06 20.67 -12.00
CA PRO A 51 11.01 19.82 -12.52
C PRO A 51 10.34 19.09 -11.36
N ALA A 52 9.02 19.27 -11.24
CA ALA A 52 8.24 18.50 -10.29
C ALA A 52 8.19 17.04 -10.75
N THR A 53 8.79 16.14 -9.97
CA THR A 53 8.66 14.70 -10.20
C THR A 53 7.28 14.25 -9.70
N ASP A 54 6.46 13.74 -10.61
CA ASP A 54 5.23 13.06 -10.23
C ASP A 54 5.54 11.59 -9.90
N THR A 55 5.06 11.10 -8.75
CA THR A 55 5.33 9.74 -8.28
C THR A 55 4.03 8.99 -8.13
N VAL A 56 3.83 7.99 -8.99
CA VAL A 56 2.70 7.06 -8.88
C VAL A 56 3.14 5.87 -8.05
N ILE A 57 2.46 5.62 -6.93
CA ILE A 57 2.72 4.47 -6.07
C ILE A 57 1.60 3.46 -6.26
N GLN A 58 1.97 2.23 -6.63
CA GLN A 58 1.03 1.14 -6.84
C GLN A 58 1.40 -0.06 -5.97
N VAL A 59 0.40 -0.70 -5.39
CA VAL A 59 0.57 -1.87 -4.54
C VAL A 59 -0.35 -2.98 -5.02
N TYR A 60 0.20 -4.17 -5.23
CA TYR A 60 -0.56 -5.37 -5.53
C TYR A 60 -0.67 -6.24 -4.29
N VAL A 61 -1.89 -6.67 -3.95
CA VAL A 61 -2.15 -7.54 -2.81
C VAL A 61 -2.74 -8.86 -3.28
N GLU A 62 -2.01 -9.95 -3.03
CA GLU A 62 -2.55 -11.31 -3.11
C GLU A 62 -3.26 -11.63 -1.79
N SER A 63 -4.51 -12.09 -1.88
CA SER A 63 -5.34 -12.39 -0.71
C SER A 63 -6.14 -13.67 -0.90
N PHE A 64 -6.47 -14.32 0.21
CA PHE A 64 -7.39 -15.47 0.22
C PHE A 64 -8.86 -15.03 0.29
N ALA A 65 -9.13 -13.71 0.32
CA ALA A 65 -10.45 -13.14 0.54
C ALA A 65 -10.85 -12.13 -0.56
N LYS A 66 -12.05 -12.31 -1.11
CA LYS A 66 -12.60 -11.49 -2.21
C LYS A 66 -13.22 -10.15 -1.79
N ASN A 67 -13.57 -9.96 -0.52
CA ASN A 67 -14.36 -8.78 -0.08
C ASN A 67 -13.57 -7.95 0.94
N ILE A 68 -12.33 -7.62 0.61
CA ILE A 68 -11.50 -6.72 1.42
C ILE A 68 -11.77 -5.29 0.98
N ILE A 69 -12.01 -4.41 1.95
CA ILE A 69 -12.13 -2.97 1.73
C ILE A 69 -10.81 -2.34 2.17
N TRP A 70 -10.07 -1.74 1.24
CA TRP A 70 -8.89 -0.95 1.54
C TRP A 70 -9.27 0.52 1.68
N ASP A 71 -8.79 1.16 2.73
CA ASP A 71 -9.25 2.49 3.15
C ASP A 71 -8.12 3.53 3.05
N THR A 72 -7.07 3.33 3.84
CA THR A 72 -5.98 4.29 4.00
C THR A 72 -4.63 3.59 3.94
N ALA A 73 -3.63 4.27 3.39
CA ALA A 73 -2.24 3.87 3.50
C ALA A 73 -1.38 4.96 4.14
N TRP A 74 -0.25 4.57 4.71
CA TRP A 74 0.77 5.47 5.24
C TRP A 74 2.14 5.14 4.69
N ILE A 75 2.91 6.18 4.36
CA ILE A 75 4.32 6.08 4.00
C ILE A 75 5.07 7.14 4.80
N GLY A 76 5.89 6.69 5.76
CA GLY A 76 6.46 7.59 6.76
C GLY A 76 5.37 8.35 7.53
N THR A 77 5.34 9.68 7.38
CA THR A 77 4.35 10.56 8.02
C THR A 77 3.21 10.99 7.08
N LYS A 78 3.22 10.55 5.82
CA LYS A 78 2.22 10.92 4.83
C LYS A 78 1.10 9.89 4.80
N SER A 79 -0.13 10.37 4.70
CA SER A 79 -1.34 9.55 4.55
C SER A 79 -1.80 9.58 3.10
N TYR A 80 -2.35 8.45 2.64
CA TYR A 80 -2.80 8.26 1.26
C TYR A 80 -4.19 7.65 1.26
N LEU A 81 -5.04 8.12 0.35
CA LEU A 81 -6.26 7.43 -0.03
C LEU A 81 -5.91 6.22 -0.91
N ILE A 82 -6.59 5.10 -0.70
CA ILE A 82 -6.43 3.91 -1.55
C ILE A 82 -7.55 3.87 -2.59
N ILE A 83 -7.18 3.97 -3.87
CA ILE A 83 -8.06 3.64 -5.00
C ILE A 83 -7.85 2.16 -5.31
N THR A 84 -8.91 1.35 -5.15
CA THR A 84 -8.83 -0.12 -5.25
C THR A 84 -9.43 -0.61 -6.56
N GLN A 85 -8.73 -1.53 -7.22
CA GLN A 85 -9.22 -2.27 -8.38
C GLN A 85 -9.00 -3.78 -8.17
N ALA A 86 -10.05 -4.58 -8.33
CA ALA A 86 -9.92 -6.04 -8.33
C ALA A 86 -9.41 -6.50 -9.70
N ILE A 87 -8.35 -7.31 -9.72
CA ILE A 87 -7.85 -7.92 -10.94
C ILE A 87 -8.57 -9.26 -11.13
N THR A 88 -9.34 -9.36 -12.20
CA THR A 88 -10.10 -10.57 -12.56
C THR A 88 -9.29 -11.53 -13.42
N GLN A 89 -8.25 -11.02 -14.06
CA GLN A 89 -7.30 -11.80 -14.85
C GLN A 89 -6.39 -12.59 -13.90
N GLY A 90 -6.15 -13.87 -14.19
CA GLY A 90 -5.28 -14.72 -13.37
C GLY A 90 -3.81 -14.28 -13.35
N VAL A 91 -3.44 -13.27 -14.13
CA VAL A 91 -2.09 -12.70 -14.16
C VAL A 91 -2.17 -11.21 -14.48
N VAL A 92 -1.28 -10.42 -13.90
CA VAL A 92 -1.10 -9.00 -14.23
C VAL A 92 0.39 -8.68 -14.32
N GLU A 93 0.77 -7.97 -15.39
CA GLU A 93 2.10 -7.41 -15.56
C GLU A 93 2.12 -6.00 -14.97
N ALA A 94 2.82 -5.82 -13.84
CA ALA A 94 2.93 -4.53 -13.16
C ALA A 94 3.89 -3.56 -13.88
N GLY A 95 4.80 -4.10 -14.70
CA GLY A 95 5.80 -3.35 -15.46
C GLY A 95 7.17 -4.02 -15.45
N VAL A 96 8.18 -3.30 -15.91
CA VAL A 96 9.58 -3.73 -15.90
C VAL A 96 10.30 -3.02 -14.75
N GLN A 97 11.05 -3.76 -13.93
CA GLN A 97 11.87 -3.18 -12.88
C GLN A 97 13.02 -2.39 -13.50
N LYS A 98 13.19 -1.13 -13.08
CA LYS A 98 14.28 -0.27 -13.55
C LYS A 98 15.64 -0.84 -13.20
N GLU A 99 15.74 -1.50 -12.04
CA GLU A 99 16.93 -2.24 -11.65
C GLU A 99 16.88 -3.65 -12.25
N GLY A 100 17.75 -3.92 -13.22
CA GLY A 100 17.94 -5.25 -13.79
C GLY A 100 16.90 -5.69 -14.84
N GLY A 101 15.94 -4.86 -15.22
CA GLY A 101 15.06 -5.10 -16.37
C GLY A 101 14.10 -6.30 -16.22
N LYS A 102 13.90 -6.79 -14.99
CA LYS A 102 13.03 -7.96 -14.76
C LYS A 102 11.56 -7.54 -14.84
N ARG A 103 10.75 -8.32 -15.56
CA ARG A 103 9.29 -8.13 -15.57
C ARG A 103 8.71 -8.46 -14.20
N ALA A 104 7.93 -7.54 -13.65
CA ALA A 104 7.15 -7.74 -12.45
C ALA A 104 5.80 -8.33 -12.82
N VAL A 105 5.66 -9.65 -12.64
CA VAL A 105 4.42 -10.38 -12.93
C VAL A 105 3.80 -10.83 -11.61
N ILE A 106 2.51 -10.58 -11.44
CA ILE A 106 1.73 -10.99 -10.26
C ILE A 106 0.68 -11.98 -10.74
N GLU A 107 0.76 -13.21 -10.23
CA GLU A 107 -0.11 -14.30 -10.61
C GLU A 107 -1.20 -14.52 -9.56
N GLY A 108 -2.45 -14.46 -10.01
CA GLY A 108 -3.61 -14.97 -9.30
C GLY A 108 -3.74 -16.48 -9.50
N GLY A 109 -3.67 -17.24 -8.42
CA GLY A 109 -3.93 -18.69 -8.42
C GLY A 109 -5.35 -19.05 -8.02
N LYS A 110 -5.69 -20.34 -8.07
CA LYS A 110 -6.96 -20.86 -7.55
C LYS A 110 -7.13 -20.48 -6.08
N GLY A 111 -8.23 -19.77 -5.76
CA GLY A 111 -8.52 -19.30 -4.40
C GLY A 111 -7.71 -18.08 -3.96
N ILE A 112 -6.98 -17.44 -4.87
CA ILE A 112 -6.22 -16.22 -4.62
C ILE A 112 -6.85 -15.09 -5.42
N TYR A 113 -7.13 -13.99 -4.75
CA TYR A 113 -7.63 -12.75 -5.33
C TYR A 113 -6.52 -11.72 -5.34
N VAL A 114 -6.36 -11.03 -6.47
CA VAL A 114 -5.36 -9.98 -6.64
C VAL A 114 -6.05 -8.62 -6.66
N TRP A 115 -5.55 -7.71 -5.84
CA TRP A 115 -6.00 -6.32 -5.77
C TRP A 115 -4.88 -5.41 -6.25
N GLN A 116 -5.21 -4.44 -7.09
CA GLN A 116 -4.33 -3.32 -7.41
C GLN A 116 -4.80 -2.09 -6.63
N LEU A 117 -3.88 -1.49 -5.89
CA LEU A 117 -4.12 -0.36 -5.01
C LEU A 117 -3.26 0.82 -5.49
N TYR A 118 -3.89 1.89 -5.94
CA TYR A 118 -3.21 3.15 -6.23
C TYR A 118 -3.27 4.06 -5.01
N LEU A 119 -2.11 4.60 -4.62
CA LEU A 119 -2.02 5.48 -3.46
C LEU A 119 -2.03 6.94 -3.90
N GLN A 120 -3.11 7.64 -3.57
CA GLN A 120 -3.24 9.07 -3.84
C GLN A 120 -2.92 9.87 -2.57
N PRO A 121 -1.94 10.80 -2.59
CA PRO A 121 -1.62 11.62 -1.43
C PRO A 121 -2.84 12.41 -0.94
N LEU A 122 -3.06 12.42 0.38
CA LEU A 122 -4.03 13.33 0.99
C LEU A 122 -3.35 14.68 1.23
N ASN A 123 -3.78 15.71 0.50
CA ASN A 123 -3.18 17.06 0.55
C ASN A 123 -3.51 17.84 1.84
N ASN A 124 -4.28 17.28 2.76
CA ASN A 124 -4.72 17.98 3.96
C ASN A 124 -3.72 17.83 5.13
N THR A 125 -3.17 18.96 5.57
CA THR A 125 -2.34 19.13 6.77
C THR A 125 -3.05 18.75 8.08
N ALA A 126 -4.37 18.58 8.07
CA ALA A 126 -5.22 18.35 9.25
C ALA A 126 -5.24 16.89 9.76
N ASP A 127 -4.86 15.90 8.94
CA ASP A 127 -4.94 14.47 9.30
C ASP A 127 -3.75 13.95 10.13
N ASN A 128 -2.84 14.85 10.52
CA ASN A 128 -1.72 14.57 11.42
C ASN A 128 -2.13 14.17 12.86
N LYS A 129 -3.43 14.04 13.15
CA LYS A 129 -3.94 13.66 14.48
C LYS A 129 -3.90 12.15 14.75
N ASN A 130 -3.92 11.31 13.70
CA ASN A 130 -3.77 9.85 13.84
C ASN A 130 -2.39 9.41 13.34
N LYS A 131 -1.34 9.71 14.10
CA LYS A 131 0.05 9.39 13.75
C LYS A 131 0.35 7.90 13.92
N ILE A 132 -0.19 7.07 13.04
CA ILE A 132 0.42 5.77 12.79
C ILE A 132 1.73 6.07 12.06
N LYS A 133 2.85 6.01 12.80
CA LYS A 133 4.18 6.20 12.23
C LYS A 133 4.60 4.90 11.54
N ALA A 134 4.38 4.82 10.23
CA ALA A 134 5.11 3.84 9.42
C ALA A 134 6.61 4.18 9.47
N LYS A 135 7.48 3.17 9.38
CA LYS A 135 8.91 3.46 9.20
C LYS A 135 9.11 4.19 7.87
N GLU A 136 10.19 4.96 7.79
CA GLU A 136 10.55 5.67 6.58
C GLU A 136 10.68 4.68 5.40
N LYS A 137 10.02 4.97 4.28
CA LYS A 137 9.96 4.13 3.06
C LYS A 137 9.26 2.77 3.20
N GLU A 138 8.60 2.49 4.33
CA GLU A 138 7.65 1.37 4.44
C GLU A 138 6.24 1.85 4.11
N ILE A 139 5.47 1.03 3.40
CA ILE A 139 4.04 1.28 3.15
C ILE A 139 3.24 0.46 4.16
N LEU A 140 2.35 1.11 4.91
CA LEU A 140 1.39 0.45 5.78
C LEU A 140 -0.01 0.62 5.20
N LEU A 141 -0.74 -0.45 4.99
CA LEU A 141 -2.08 -0.48 4.44
C LEU A 141 -3.09 -0.80 5.55
N LYS A 142 -4.22 -0.09 5.59
CA LYS A 142 -5.38 -0.43 6.43
C LYS A 142 -6.47 -1.05 5.57
N GLY A 143 -6.85 -2.26 5.94
CA GLY A 143 -7.94 -3.00 5.34
C GLY A 143 -9.04 -3.33 6.34
N LYS A 144 -10.23 -3.63 5.83
CA LYS A 144 -11.36 -4.18 6.58
C LYS A 144 -11.89 -5.42 5.88
N TYR A 145 -12.06 -6.50 6.64
CA TYR A 145 -12.64 -7.75 6.16
C TYR A 145 -13.61 -8.31 7.19
N LYS A 146 -14.84 -8.65 6.76
CA LYS A 146 -15.91 -9.14 7.65
C LYS A 146 -16.10 -8.29 8.93
N GLY A 147 -16.04 -6.97 8.78
CA GLY A 147 -16.17 -6.05 9.92
C GLY A 147 -14.87 -5.77 10.69
N MET A 148 -13.86 -6.64 10.59
CA MET A 148 -12.61 -6.53 11.32
C MET A 148 -11.60 -5.66 10.57
N VAL A 149 -10.97 -4.72 11.27
CA VAL A 149 -9.89 -3.88 10.73
C VAL A 149 -8.55 -4.58 10.93
N PHE A 150 -7.70 -4.55 9.91
CA PHE A 150 -6.35 -5.07 10.00
C PHE A 150 -5.35 -4.13 9.32
N LEU A 151 -4.09 -4.25 9.72
CA LEU A 151 -2.98 -3.53 9.11
C LEU A 151 -2.07 -4.50 8.39
N GLN A 152 -1.62 -4.11 7.20
CA GLN A 152 -0.72 -4.90 6.37
C GLN A 152 0.47 -4.05 5.95
N LYS A 153 1.68 -4.53 6.24
CA LYS A 153 2.90 -3.90 5.72
C LYS A 153 3.14 -4.36 4.27
N ALA A 154 3.41 -3.41 3.39
CA ALA A 154 4.13 -3.68 2.16
C ALA A 154 5.63 -3.46 2.41
N GLY A 155 6.46 -4.23 1.70
CA GLY A 155 7.91 -4.04 1.75
C GLY A 155 8.33 -2.68 1.18
N LYS A 156 9.64 -2.53 0.95
CA LYS A 156 10.15 -1.36 0.24
C LYS A 156 9.64 -1.39 -1.22
N PRO A 157 9.13 -0.26 -1.75
CA PRO A 157 8.65 -0.23 -3.12
C PRO A 157 9.80 -0.34 -4.12
N VAL A 158 9.60 -1.11 -5.19
CA VAL A 158 10.55 -1.29 -6.29
C VAL A 158 10.26 -0.28 -7.40
N GLN A 159 11.28 0.36 -7.94
CA GLN A 159 11.10 1.31 -9.04
C GLN A 159 10.84 0.56 -10.35
N LEU A 160 9.82 0.97 -11.07
CA LEU A 160 9.54 0.48 -12.41
C LEU A 160 10.05 1.48 -13.46
N GLU A 161 10.33 0.97 -14.65
CA GLU A 161 10.65 1.79 -15.82
C GLU A 161 9.45 2.64 -16.22
N THR A 162 9.73 3.89 -16.57
CA THR A 162 8.74 4.81 -17.10
C THR A 162 8.68 4.62 -18.61
N ILE A 163 7.55 4.14 -19.12
CA ILE A 163 7.33 4.10 -20.58
C ILE A 163 7.25 5.56 -21.06
N PRO A 164 8.13 6.01 -21.98
CA PRO A 164 8.04 7.35 -22.54
C PRO A 164 6.69 7.50 -23.23
N SER A 165 5.99 8.62 -22.97
CA SER A 165 4.81 8.98 -23.76
C SER A 165 5.29 9.39 -25.14
N VAL A 166 4.96 8.60 -26.16
CA VAL A 166 5.23 8.88 -27.59
C VAL A 166 4.21 9.89 -28.10
#